data_AF-A0A3M1FKI7-F1
#
_entry.id   AF-A0A3M1FKI7-F1
#
_cell.length_a   1.000
_cell.length_b   1.000
_cell.length_c   1.000
_cell.angle_alpha   90.00
_cell.angle_beta   90.00
_cell.angle_gamma   90.00
#
_symmetry.space_group_name_H-M   'P 1'
#
loop_
_entity.id
_entity.type
_entity.pdbx_description
1 polymer ?
#
loop_
_entity_poly.entity_id
_entity_poly.type
_entity_poly.pdbx_seq_one_letter_code
_entity_poly.pdbx_strand_id
1 'polypeptide(L)' 'MGEILMLAREHRLTTYDASYLDLAMREGVPLATQDAELIRAARECRVPLFGAP' A
#
# COMPACT_ATOMS: atom_id res chain seq x y z
N MET A 1 2.17 -14.19 -4.29
CA MET A 1 1.08 -13.53 -5.05
C MET A 1 -0.26 -13.55 -4.31
N GLY A 2 -0.56 -14.54 -3.46
CA GLY A 2 -1.83 -14.59 -2.71
C GLY A 2 -2.10 -13.34 -1.86
N GLU A 3 -1.13 -12.89 -1.08
CA GLU A 3 -1.27 -11.68 -0.24
C GLU A 3 -1.52 -10.41 -1.07
N ILE A 4 -0.78 -10.21 -2.16
CA ILE A 4 -0.99 -9.07 -3.08
C ILE A 4 -2.42 -9.07 -3.64
N LEU A 5 -2.95 -10.24 -4.04
CA LEU A 5 -4.32 -10.34 -4.55
C LEU A 5 -5.37 -10.09 -3.47
N MET A 6 -5.10 -10.45 -2.22
CA MET A 6 -5.97 -10.14 -1.08
C MET A 6 -5.98 -8.64 -0.81
N LEU A 7 -4.81 -8.01 -0.69
CA LEU A 7 -4.67 -6.56 -0.52
C LEU A 7 -5.34 -5.78 -1.65
N ALA A 8 -5.14 -6.22 -2.89
CA ALA A 8 -5.79 -5.61 -4.06
C ALA A 8 -7.31 -5.63 -3.94
N ARG A 9 -7.89 -6.74 -3.51
CA ARG A 9 -9.35 -6.87 -3.32
C ARG A 9 -9.85 -6.08 -2.12
N GLU A 10 -9.16 -6.16 -0.99
CA GLU A 10 -9.56 -5.51 0.26
C GLU A 10 -9.58 -3.99 0.13
N HIS A 11 -8.52 -3.43 -0.45
CA HIS A 11 -8.36 -1.97 -0.58
C HIS A 11 -8.79 -1.43 -1.94
N ARG A 12 -9.30 -2.27 -2.84
CA ARG A 12 -9.67 -1.94 -4.24
C ARG A 12 -8.51 -1.35 -5.04
N LEU A 13 -7.32 -1.90 -4.86
CA LEU A 13 -6.11 -1.51 -5.56
C LEU A 13 -5.91 -2.34 -6.83
N THR A 14 -5.08 -1.81 -7.74
CA THR A 14 -4.48 -2.66 -8.76
C THR A 14 -3.51 -3.65 -8.10
N THR A 15 -3.18 -4.76 -8.78
CA THR A 15 -2.14 -5.67 -8.30
C THR A 15 -0.76 -5.01 -8.20
N TYR A 16 -0.53 -3.98 -9.01
CA TYR A 16 0.69 -3.17 -8.99
C TYR A 16 0.78 -2.33 -7.71
N ASP A 17 -0.26 -1.56 -7.38
CA ASP A 17 -0.28 -0.75 -6.16
C ASP A 17 -0.26 -1.62 -4.90
N ALA A 18 -1.00 -2.73 -4.92
CA ALA A 18 -0.98 -3.70 -3.83
C ALA A 18 0.41 -4.35 -3.65
N SER A 19 1.20 -4.52 -4.72
CA SER A 19 2.57 -5.03 -4.61
C SER A 19 3.51 -4.05 -3.91
N TYR A 20 3.33 -2.73 -4.11
CA TYR A 20 4.10 -1.73 -3.37
C TYR A 20 3.70 -1.64 -1.91
N LEU A 21 2.40 -1.77 -1.62
CA LEU A 21 1.90 -1.83 -0.25
C LEU A 21 2.46 -3.05 0.49
N ASP A 22 2.37 -4.24 -0.12
CA ASP A 22 2.93 -5.50 0.40
C ASP A 22 4.43 -5.38 0.67
N LEU A 23 5.18 -4.79 -0.26
CA LEU A 23 6.61 -4.57 -0.11
C LEU A 23 6.92 -3.61 1.06
N ALA A 24 6.23 -2.48 1.14
CA ALA A 24 6.44 -1.50 2.21
C ALA A 24 6.11 -2.09 3.59
N MET A 25 5.05 -2.91 3.69
CA MET A 25 4.68 -3.63 4.90
C MET A 25 5.76 -4.63 5.33
N ARG A 26 6.32 -5.40 4.39
CA ARG A 26 7.34 -6.43 4.68
C ARG A 26 8.68 -5.84 5.09
N GLU A 27 9.11 -4.78 4.41
CA GLU A 27 10.40 -4.14 4.66
C GLU A 27 10.31 -3.11 5.80
N GLY A 28 9.11 -2.76 6.27
CA GLY A 28 8.91 -1.78 7.34
C GLY A 28 9.33 -0.37 6.94
N VAL A 29 9.21 -0.03 5.65
CA VAL A 29 9.65 1.25 5.10
C VAL A 29 8.47 2.17 4.78
N PRO A 30 8.67 3.50 4.76
CA PRO A 30 7.63 4.43 4.32
C PRO A 30 7.27 4.25 2.84
N LEU A 31 5.99 4.38 2.52
CA LEU A 31 5.50 4.39 1.14
C LEU A 31 5.43 5.81 0.60
N ALA A 32 6.09 6.06 -0.52
CA ALA A 32 6.05 7.34 -1.24
C ALA A 32 5.12 7.22 -2.45
N THR A 33 3.95 7.86 -2.40
CA THR A 33 3.00 7.87 -3.53
C THR A 33 2.12 9.11 -3.49
N GLN A 34 1.61 9.52 -4.65
CA GLN A 34 0.58 10.55 -4.80
C GLN A 34 -0.80 9.95 -5.11
N ASP A 35 -0.88 8.63 -5.26
CA ASP A 35 -2.14 7.93 -5.54
C ASP A 35 -3.02 7.90 -4.28
N ALA A 36 -4.24 8.44 -4.39
CA ALA A 36 -5.13 8.62 -3.26
C ALA A 36 -5.64 7.30 -2.68
N GLU A 37 -5.90 6.28 -3.52
CA GLU A 37 -6.38 4.98 -3.05
C GLU A 37 -5.25 4.23 -2.35
N LEU A 38 -4.03 4.29 -2.89
CA LEU A 38 -2.85 3.69 -2.26
C LEU A 38 -2.46 4.39 -0.95
N ILE A 39 -2.60 5.72 -0.87
CA ILE A 39 -2.46 6.49 0.38
C ILE A 39 -3.46 6.01 1.43
N ARG A 40 -4.73 5.82 1.04
CA ARG A 40 -5.77 5.32 1.95
C ARG A 40 -5.41 3.94 2.47
N ALA A 41 -5.03 3.03 1.57
CA ALA A 41 -4.66 1.66 1.92
C ALA A 41 -3.43 1.63 2.87
N ALA A 42 -2.40 2.43 2.59
CA ALA A 42 -1.23 2.54 3.46
C ALA A 42 -1.59 3.01 4.87
N ARG A 43 -2.50 3.99 5.01
CA ARG A 43 -3.00 4.44 6.31
C ARG A 43 -3.76 3.34 7.06
N GLU A 44 -4.63 2.60 6.37
CA GLU A 44 -5.38 1.47 6.95
C GLU A 44 -4.43 0.35 7.41
N CYS A 45 -3.39 0.06 6.62
CA CYS A 45 -2.36 -0.93 6.93
C CYS A 45 -1.26 -0.41 7.89
N ARG A 46 -1.36 0.83 8.37
CA ARG A 46 -0.36 1.50 9.24
C ARG A 46 1.04 1.55 8.66
N VAL A 47 1.15 1.62 7.34
CA VAL A 47 2.39 1.88 6.62
C VAL A 47 2.66 3.39 6.65
N PRO A 48 3.84 3.85 7.13
CA PRO A 48 4.18 5.27 7.13
C PRO A 48 4.16 5.83 5.71
N LEU A 49 3.74 7.09 5.54
CA LEU A 49 3.79 7.77 4.24
C LEU A 49 4.97 8.73 4.20
N PHE A 50 5.72 8.69 3.10
CA PHE A 50 6.81 9.64 2.87
C PHE A 50 6.28 10.90 2.19
N GLY A 51 6.57 12.07 2.76
CA GLY A 51 6.23 13.35 2.15
C GLY A 51 4.73 13.69 2.11
N ALA A 52 3.88 12.91 2.79
CA ALA A 52 2.51 13.33 3.06
C ALA A 52 2.53 14.54 4.02
N PRO A 53 1.67 15.55 3.82
CA PRO A 53 1.49 16.62 4.80
C PRO A 53 0.95 16.07 6.13
#